data_AF-A0A2V6EQM0-F1
#
_entry.id   AF-A0A2V6EQM0-F1
#
_cell.length_a   1.000
_cell.length_b   1.000
_cell.length_c   1.000
_cell.angle_alpha   90.00
_cell.angle_beta   90.00
_cell.angle_gamma   90.00
#
_symmetry.space_group_name_H-M   'P 1'
#
loop_
_entity.id
_entity.type
_entity.pdbx_description
1 polymer ?
#
loop_
_entity_poly.entity_id
_entity_poly.type
_entity_poly.pdbx_seq_one_letter_code
_entity_poly.pdbx_strand_id
1 'polypeptide(L)'
;MEPAEALSTAAQVAVALAGFAGVVVVFRSGSVHEWSKIDKFRLRILLTNSAVPLALCLVGHLLLTANLSPTTIWRWASAFAAVLFFPIVIVYLKAFRSFPCTELQTASGSRSLFSVGLAFGTAVSILQLYNTAVLDAFWPFFLGIISLLLAGVFQFVRLVVI
;
A
#
# COMPACT_ATOMS: atom_id res chain seq x y z
N MET A 1 1.04 -16.41 16.20
CA MET A 1 1.34 -16.52 14.77
C MET A 1 2.77 -16.14 14.58
N GLU A 2 3.56 -16.98 13.91
CA GLU A 2 4.97 -16.66 13.71
C GLU A 2 5.12 -15.53 12.67
N PRO A 3 6.10 -14.62 12.83
CA PRO A 3 6.30 -13.53 11.87
C PRO A 3 6.47 -14.00 10.42
N ALA A 4 7.13 -15.15 10.21
CA ALA A 4 7.29 -15.75 8.89
C ALA A 4 5.94 -16.15 8.24
N GLU A 5 5.07 -16.83 9.00
CA GLU A 5 3.73 -17.20 8.54
C GLU A 5 2.89 -15.98 8.17
N ALA A 6 2.99 -14.92 8.98
CA ALA A 6 2.29 -13.66 8.76
C ALA A 6 2.73 -12.98 7.46
N LEU A 7 4.03 -12.90 7.23
CA LEU A 7 4.58 -12.34 6.01
C LEU A 7 4.26 -13.19 4.79
N SER A 8 4.25 -14.53 4.92
CA SER A 8 3.90 -15.43 3.81
C SER A 8 2.43 -15.25 3.42
N THR A 9 1.54 -15.21 4.41
CA THR A 9 0.11 -14.95 4.19
C THR A 9 -0.10 -13.58 3.53
N ALA A 10 0.56 -12.53 4.02
CA ALA A 10 0.46 -11.20 3.44
C ALA A 10 1.02 -11.15 2.00
N ALA A 11 2.11 -11.85 1.71
CA ALA A 11 2.67 -11.95 0.36
C ALA A 11 1.69 -12.64 -0.60
N GLN A 12 1.01 -13.69 -0.17
CA GLN A 12 -0.02 -14.37 -0.96
C GLN A 12 -1.18 -13.43 -1.29
N VAL A 13 -1.67 -12.67 -0.30
CA VAL A 13 -2.72 -11.65 -0.52
C VAL A 13 -2.24 -10.56 -1.47
N ALA A 14 -0.99 -10.10 -1.34
CA ALA A 14 -0.38 -9.10 -2.21
C ALA A 14 -0.34 -9.58 -3.68
N VAL A 15 0.13 -10.81 -3.91
CA VAL A 15 0.19 -11.41 -5.26
C VAL A 15 -1.20 -11.63 -5.83
N ALA A 16 -2.16 -12.08 -5.01
CA ALA A 16 -3.55 -12.24 -5.44
C ALA A 16 -4.16 -10.92 -5.89
N LEU A 17 -3.98 -9.83 -5.11
CA LEU A 17 -4.43 -8.49 -5.49
C LEU A 17 -3.80 -7.99 -6.78
N ALA A 18 -2.48 -8.20 -6.95
CA ALA A 18 -1.79 -7.84 -8.19
C ALA A 18 -2.32 -8.63 -9.39
N GLY A 19 -2.60 -9.93 -9.22
CA GLY A 19 -3.21 -10.78 -10.25
C GLY A 19 -4.62 -10.30 -10.64
N PHE A 20 -5.46 -10.00 -9.65
CA PHE A 20 -6.80 -9.46 -9.90
C PHE A 20 -6.77 -8.07 -10.55
N ALA A 21 -5.79 -7.23 -10.23
CA ALA A 21 -5.58 -5.97 -10.94
C ALA A 21 -5.34 -6.19 -12.45
N GLY A 22 -4.57 -7.23 -12.81
CA GLY A 22 -4.38 -7.65 -14.20
C GLY A 22 -5.68 -8.05 -14.89
N VAL A 23 -6.55 -8.80 -14.20
CA VAL A 23 -7.88 -9.17 -14.69
C VAL A 23 -8.72 -7.93 -14.99
N VAL A 24 -8.76 -6.96 -14.07
CA VAL A 24 -9.50 -5.69 -14.28
C VAL A 24 -9.00 -4.92 -15.50
N VAL A 25 -7.69 -4.94 -15.75
CA VAL A 25 -7.09 -4.28 -16.93
C VAL A 25 -7.50 -4.97 -18.22
N VAL A 26 -7.57 -6.30 -18.26
CA VAL A 26 -7.92 -7.07 -19.46
C VAL A 26 -9.41 -6.95 -19.80
N PHE A 27 -10.30 -7.00 -18.80
CA PHE A 27 -11.75 -7.03 -19.02
C PHE A 27 -12.41 -5.66 -19.21
N ARG A 28 -11.71 -4.56 -18.91
CA ARG A 28 -12.25 -3.22 -19.11
C ARG A 28 -12.08 -2.78 -20.55
N SER A 29 -13.14 -2.26 -21.16
CA SER A 29 -13.14 -1.80 -22.55
C SER A 29 -12.21 -0.60 -22.75
N GLY A 30 -11.34 -0.67 -23.76
CA GLY A 30 -10.41 0.39 -24.14
C GLY A 30 -9.00 0.19 -23.57
N SER A 31 -7.99 0.63 -24.32
CA SER A 31 -6.61 0.51 -23.88
C SER A 31 -6.37 1.35 -22.62
N VAL A 32 -5.41 0.98 -21.77
CA VAL A 32 -5.08 1.74 -20.55
C VAL A 32 -4.81 3.22 -20.86
N HIS A 33 -4.33 3.54 -22.07
CA HIS A 33 -4.09 4.92 -22.52
C HIS A 33 -5.36 5.74 -22.71
N GLU A 34 -6.50 5.11 -23.00
CA GLU A 34 -7.80 5.75 -23.19
C GLU A 34 -8.56 5.98 -21.87
N TRP A 35 -8.10 5.36 -20.78
CA TRP A 35 -8.77 5.50 -19.49
C TRP A 35 -8.68 6.94 -18.95
N SER A 36 -9.71 7.32 -18.20
CA SER A 36 -9.74 8.59 -17.46
C SER A 36 -8.53 8.70 -16.52
N LYS A 37 -8.11 9.94 -16.22
CA LYS A 37 -6.98 10.17 -15.30
C LYS A 37 -7.24 9.58 -13.91
N ILE A 38 -8.51 9.56 -13.48
CA ILE A 38 -8.94 8.98 -12.20
C ILE A 38 -8.79 7.46 -12.22
N ASP A 39 -9.19 6.79 -13.29
CA ASP A 39 -9.09 5.33 -13.39
C ASP A 39 -7.64 4.86 -13.44
N LYS A 40 -6.78 5.56 -14.19
CA LYS A 40 -5.33 5.32 -14.20
C LYS A 40 -4.73 5.50 -12.81
N PHE A 41 -5.16 6.53 -12.08
CA PHE A 41 -4.73 6.77 -10.71
C PHE A 41 -5.23 5.67 -9.76
N ARG A 42 -6.47 5.18 -9.94
CA ARG A 42 -7.01 4.08 -9.13
C ARG A 42 -6.23 2.78 -9.36
N LEU A 43 -5.97 2.43 -10.62
CA LEU A 43 -5.14 1.28 -10.97
C LEU A 43 -3.73 1.41 -10.41
N ARG A 44 -3.12 2.60 -10.51
CA ARG A 44 -1.79 2.86 -9.94
C ARG A 44 -1.78 2.65 -8.42
N ILE A 45 -2.81 3.12 -7.71
CA ILE A 45 -2.94 2.88 -6.26
C ILE A 45 -3.03 1.38 -5.99
N LEU A 46 -3.88 0.65 -6.70
CA LEU A 46 -4.06 -0.79 -6.54
C LEU A 46 -2.74 -1.57 -6.76
N LEU A 47 -2.01 -1.24 -7.82
CA LEU A 47 -0.73 -1.88 -8.14
C LEU A 47 0.37 -1.52 -7.14
N THR A 48 0.49 -0.26 -6.73
CA THR A 48 1.44 0.15 -5.69
C THR A 48 1.13 -0.52 -4.34
N ASN A 49 -0.14 -0.58 -3.96
CA ASN A 49 -0.61 -1.17 -2.71
C ASN A 49 -0.58 -2.70 -2.71
N SER A 50 -0.23 -3.36 -3.81
CA SER A 50 0.05 -4.80 -3.88
C SER A 50 1.54 -5.08 -4.04
N ALA A 51 2.23 -4.35 -4.92
CA ALA A 51 3.66 -4.53 -5.14
C ALA A 51 4.53 -4.14 -3.92
N VAL A 52 4.18 -3.06 -3.22
CA VAL A 52 4.97 -2.59 -2.06
C VAL A 52 4.86 -3.56 -0.89
N PRO A 53 3.67 -4.03 -0.47
CA PRO A 53 3.54 -5.09 0.54
C PRO A 53 4.32 -6.35 0.19
N LEU A 54 4.30 -6.77 -1.08
CA LEU A 54 5.07 -7.92 -1.55
C LEU A 54 6.57 -7.69 -1.34
N ALA A 55 7.10 -6.54 -1.76
CA ALA A 55 8.51 -6.20 -1.57
C ALA A 55 8.90 -6.18 -0.08
N LEU A 56 8.05 -5.62 0.79
CA LEU A 56 8.25 -5.63 2.23
C LEU A 56 8.24 -7.04 2.82
N CYS A 57 7.34 -7.91 2.37
CA CYS A 57 7.28 -9.30 2.83
C CYS A 57 8.54 -10.09 2.42
N LEU A 58 9.04 -9.86 1.20
CA LEU A 58 10.28 -10.48 0.72
C LEU A 58 11.51 -10.00 1.50
N VAL A 59 11.61 -8.69 1.77
CA VAL A 59 12.69 -8.14 2.61
C VAL A 59 12.59 -8.66 4.04
N GLY A 60 11.39 -8.73 4.61
CA GLY A 60 11.17 -9.31 5.94
C GLY A 60 11.61 -10.78 6.01
N HIS A 61 11.30 -11.59 5.00
CA HIS A 61 11.80 -12.97 4.91
C HIS A 61 13.33 -13.03 4.79
N LEU A 62 13.93 -12.19 3.94
CA LEU A 62 15.39 -12.14 3.78
C LEU A 62 16.10 -11.76 5.08
N LEU A 63 15.53 -10.85 5.87
CA LEU A 63 16.09 -10.48 7.17
C LEU A 63 15.93 -11.60 8.20
N LEU A 64 14.85 -12.38 8.15
CA LEU A 64 14.65 -13.55 8.99
C LEU A 64 15.66 -14.67 8.69
N THR A 65 16.09 -14.84 7.44
CA THR A 65 17.12 -15.84 7.09
C THR A 65 18.53 -15.43 7.51
N ALA A 66 18.77 -14.15 7.81
CA ALA A 66 20.08 -13.62 8.18
C ALA A 66 20.52 -13.93 9.63
N ASN A 67 19.72 -14.66 10.43
CA ASN A 67 20.01 -14.99 11.84
C ASN A 67 20.41 -13.77 12.70
N LEU A 68 19.88 -12.59 12.38
CA LEU A 68 20.10 -11.37 13.15
C LEU A 68 19.26 -11.38 14.44
N SER A 69 19.61 -10.52 15.41
CA SER A 69 18.75 -10.32 16.58
C SER A 69 17.36 -9.83 16.14
N PRO A 70 16.26 -10.29 16.77
CA PRO A 70 14.90 -9.90 16.40
C PRO A 70 14.68 -8.39 16.37
N THR A 71 15.31 -7.65 17.28
CA THR A 71 15.27 -6.18 17.32
C THR A 71 15.90 -5.56 16.08
N THR A 72 17.07 -6.04 15.67
CA THR A 72 17.77 -5.55 14.47
C THR A 72 16.95 -5.82 13.21
N ILE A 73 16.32 -7.00 13.11
CA ILE A 73 15.46 -7.37 11.98
C ILE A 73 14.34 -6.35 11.79
N TRP A 74 13.58 -6.06 12.85
CA TRP A 74 12.41 -5.18 12.74
C TRP A 74 12.79 -3.72 12.54
N ARG A 75 13.92 -3.27 13.09
CA ARG A 75 14.45 -1.93 12.81
C ARG A 75 14.81 -1.75 11.35
N TRP A 76 15.53 -2.70 10.75
CA TRP A 76 15.88 -2.63 9.33
C TRP A 76 14.66 -2.78 8.43
N ALA A 77 13.73 -3.68 8.78
CA ALA A 77 12.48 -3.85 8.05
C ALA A 77 11.63 -2.56 8.08
N SER A 78 11.47 -1.91 9.23
CA SER A 78 10.75 -0.64 9.35
C SER A 78 11.49 0.54 8.73
N ALA A 79 12.83 0.58 8.77
CA ALA A 79 13.61 1.58 8.07
C ALA A 79 13.38 1.49 6.56
N PHE A 80 13.44 0.27 6.01
CA PHE A 80 13.14 0.02 4.61
C PHE A 80 11.69 0.37 4.26
N ALA A 81 10.73 0.02 5.14
CA ALA A 81 9.33 0.40 4.97
C ALA A 81 9.12 1.92 4.94
N ALA A 82 9.79 2.67 5.82
CA ALA A 82 9.73 4.12 5.83
C ALA A 82 10.23 4.69 4.49
N VAL A 83 11.38 4.24 3.99
CA VAL A 83 11.93 4.67 2.70
C VAL A 83 10.94 4.47 1.55
N LEU A 84 10.14 3.39 1.57
CA LEU A 84 9.12 3.15 0.56
C LEU A 84 7.83 3.94 0.81
N PHE A 85 7.41 4.15 2.05
CA PHE A 85 6.14 4.81 2.37
C PHE A 85 6.17 6.32 2.11
N PHE A 86 7.27 7.00 2.45
CA PHE A 86 7.41 8.44 2.23
C PHE A 86 7.15 8.88 0.77
N PRO A 87 7.80 8.31 -0.26
CA PRO A 87 7.54 8.70 -1.64
C PRO A 87 6.11 8.39 -2.08
N ILE A 88 5.50 7.31 -1.57
CA ILE A 88 4.09 6.96 -1.86
C ILE A 88 3.16 8.04 -1.32
N VAL A 89 3.32 8.44 -0.06
CA VAL A 89 2.53 9.51 0.55
C VAL A 89 2.68 10.82 -0.22
N ILE A 90 3.90 11.17 -0.65
CA ILE A 90 4.16 12.37 -1.46
C ILE A 90 3.43 12.29 -2.82
N VAL A 91 3.50 11.15 -3.51
CA VAL A 91 2.80 10.94 -4.78
C VAL A 91 1.29 11.07 -4.60
N TYR A 92 0.74 10.49 -3.53
CA TYR A 92 -0.69 10.57 -3.23
C TYR A 92 -1.14 11.98 -2.84
N LEU A 93 -0.34 12.71 -2.06
CA LEU A 93 -0.57 14.12 -1.74
C LEU A 93 -0.57 15.00 -3.01
N LYS A 94 0.42 14.82 -3.90
CA LYS A 94 0.50 15.57 -5.15
C LYS A 94 -0.70 15.27 -6.05
N ALA A 95 -1.07 13.99 -6.18
CA ALA A 95 -2.23 13.59 -6.95
C ALA A 95 -3.52 14.22 -6.38
N PHE A 96 -3.73 14.15 -5.07
CA PHE A 96 -4.89 14.77 -4.40
C PHE A 96 -5.02 16.27 -4.65
N ARG A 97 -3.90 17.00 -4.60
CA ARG A 97 -3.88 18.45 -4.87
C ARG A 97 -4.11 18.78 -6.34
N SER A 98 -3.80 17.86 -7.25
CA SER A 98 -3.91 18.10 -8.70
C SER A 98 -5.32 17.90 -9.26
N PHE A 99 -6.20 17.16 -8.57
CA PHE A 99 -7.56 16.91 -9.04
C PHE A 99 -8.50 18.08 -8.68
N PRO A 100 -9.15 18.74 -9.65
CA PRO A 100 -10.09 19.84 -9.39
C PRO A 100 -11.35 19.35 -8.65
N CYS A 101 -11.96 20.23 -7.83
CA CYS A 101 -13.13 19.92 -6.99
C CYS A 101 -14.30 19.29 -7.76
N THR A 102 -14.49 19.68 -9.03
CA THR A 102 -15.59 19.22 -9.89
C THR A 102 -15.45 17.76 -10.33
N GLU A 103 -14.24 17.28 -10.61
CA GLU A 103 -13.98 15.86 -10.96
C GLU A 103 -14.06 14.92 -9.74
N LEU A 104 -13.80 15.44 -8.54
CA LEU A 104 -13.93 14.68 -7.28
C LEU A 104 -15.37 14.62 -6.76
N GLN A 105 -16.21 15.60 -7.11
CA GLN A 105 -17.63 15.66 -6.73
C GLN A 105 -18.52 14.77 -7.61
N THR A 106 -18.23 14.62 -8.90
CA THR A 106 -18.89 13.60 -9.75
C THR A 106 -18.55 12.18 -9.30
N ALA A 107 -17.41 11.98 -8.63
CA ALA A 107 -17.05 10.77 -7.91
C ALA A 107 -17.58 10.71 -6.45
N SER A 108 -18.56 11.57 -6.11
CA SER A 108 -19.45 11.76 -4.94
C SER A 108 -19.05 11.30 -3.52
N GLY A 109 -18.27 10.24 -3.33
CA GLY A 109 -17.64 9.84 -2.04
C GLY A 109 -16.12 10.03 -1.99
N SER A 110 -15.54 10.60 -3.06
CA SER A 110 -14.12 10.86 -3.35
C SER A 110 -13.24 11.34 -2.19
N ARG A 111 -13.48 12.60 -1.83
CA ARG A 111 -12.46 13.48 -1.23
C ARG A 111 -12.26 13.23 0.26
N SER A 112 -13.34 13.01 1.00
CA SER A 112 -13.27 12.71 2.44
C SER A 112 -12.56 11.37 2.67
N LEU A 113 -12.96 10.32 1.94
CA LEU A 113 -12.32 9.00 2.03
C LEU A 113 -10.84 9.05 1.64
N PHE A 114 -10.48 9.80 0.59
CA PHE A 114 -9.09 9.98 0.22
C PHE A 114 -8.30 10.73 1.30
N SER A 115 -8.88 11.80 1.87
CA SER A 115 -8.24 12.57 2.94
C SER A 115 -8.02 11.73 4.20
N VAL A 116 -9.01 10.92 4.61
CA VAL A 116 -8.89 9.99 5.74
C VAL A 116 -7.82 8.93 5.46
N GLY A 117 -7.83 8.33 4.27
CA GLY A 117 -6.82 7.36 3.86
C GLY A 117 -5.42 7.95 3.84
N LEU A 118 -5.27 9.22 3.42
CA LEU A 118 -3.99 9.91 3.40
C LEU A 118 -3.48 10.26 4.79
N ALA A 119 -4.37 10.72 5.68
CA ALA A 119 -4.04 10.97 7.09
C ALA A 119 -3.61 9.66 7.78
N PHE A 120 -4.34 8.58 7.55
CA PHE A 120 -4.01 7.25 8.06
C PHE A 120 -2.67 6.74 7.51
N GLY A 121 -2.43 6.83 6.20
CA GLY A 121 -1.17 6.44 5.58
C GLY A 121 0.03 7.27 6.10
N THR A 122 -0.19 8.55 6.39
CA THR A 122 0.83 9.41 7.01
C THR A 122 1.13 8.96 8.43
N ALA A 123 0.10 8.67 9.24
CA ALA A 123 0.27 8.17 10.60
C ALA A 123 1.04 6.83 10.63
N VAL A 124 0.70 5.90 9.72
CA VAL A 124 1.41 4.63 9.56
C VAL A 124 2.87 4.84 9.15
N SER A 125 3.15 5.83 8.30
CA SER A 125 4.53 6.17 7.90
C SER A 125 5.35 6.72 9.07
N ILE A 126 4.77 7.61 9.88
CA ILE A 126 5.39 8.13 11.11
C ILE A 126 5.63 6.97 12.10
N LEU A 127 4.69 6.05 12.21
CA LEU A 127 4.82 4.86 13.07
C LEU A 127 6.00 3.97 12.63
N GLN A 128 6.32 3.85 11.33
CA GLN A 128 7.53 3.12 10.89
C GLN A 128 8.82 3.79 11.37
N LEU A 129 8.89 5.13 11.32
CA LEU A 129 10.04 5.87 11.85
C LEU A 129 10.17 5.66 13.36
N TYR A 130 9.06 5.74 14.07
CA TYR A 130 9.03 5.49 15.51
C TYR A 130 9.45 4.05 15.85
N ASN A 131 9.01 3.07 15.06
CA ASN A 131 9.39 1.67 15.25
C ASN A 131 10.88 1.42 15.01
N THR A 132 11.48 2.16 14.07
CA THR A 132 12.92 2.07 13.76
C THR A 132 13.80 2.62 14.90
N ALA A 133 13.29 3.62 15.63
CA ALA A 133 14.05 4.34 16.65
C ALA A 133 13.80 3.84 18.09
N VAL A 134 12.59 3.32 18.39
CA VAL A 134 12.17 3.09 19.77
C VAL A 134 11.54 1.71 20.02
N LEU A 135 10.55 1.29 19.21
CA LEU A 135 9.73 0.11 19.55
C LEU A 135 10.39 -1.23 19.19
N ASP A 136 11.19 -1.28 18.12
CA ASP A 136 11.89 -2.48 17.63
C ASP A 136 10.98 -3.72 17.48
N ALA A 137 9.69 -3.49 17.19
CA ALA A 137 8.65 -4.50 17.24
C ALA A 137 8.20 -4.95 15.85
N PHE A 138 7.66 -6.17 15.76
CA PHE A 138 7.11 -6.71 14.51
C PHE A 138 5.79 -6.02 14.09
N TRP A 139 4.90 -5.77 15.06
CA TRP A 139 3.53 -5.34 14.76
C TRP A 139 3.44 -4.00 14.00
N PRO A 140 4.29 -2.98 14.21
CA PRO A 140 4.20 -1.74 13.44
C PRO A 140 4.56 -1.96 11.98
N PHE A 141 5.62 -2.73 11.72
CA PHE A 141 6.00 -3.12 10.37
C PHE A 141 4.86 -3.86 9.67
N PHE A 142 4.28 -4.85 10.34
CA PHE A 142 3.19 -5.64 9.78
C PHE A 142 1.90 -4.84 9.59
N LEU A 143 1.61 -3.89 10.49
CA LEU A 143 0.48 -2.97 10.33
C LEU A 143 0.61 -2.13 9.05
N GLY A 144 1.84 -1.73 8.68
CA GLY A 144 2.10 -1.05 7.42
C GLY A 144 1.73 -1.88 6.19
N ILE A 145 2.12 -3.15 6.20
CA ILE A 145 1.77 -4.13 5.17
C ILE A 145 0.24 -4.29 5.06
N ILE A 146 -0.43 -4.55 6.19
CA ILE A 146 -1.89 -4.71 6.23
C ILE A 146 -2.60 -3.45 5.72
N SER A 147 -2.14 -2.27 6.13
CA SER A 147 -2.74 -0.99 5.74
C SER A 147 -2.74 -0.80 4.22
N LEU A 148 -1.62 -1.12 3.56
CA LEU A 148 -1.53 -1.07 2.11
C LEU A 148 -2.43 -2.13 1.45
N LEU A 149 -2.42 -3.37 1.95
CA LEU A 149 -3.28 -4.43 1.40
C LEU A 149 -4.77 -4.07 1.49
N LEU A 150 -5.24 -3.56 2.63
CA LEU A 150 -6.61 -3.09 2.81
C LEU A 150 -6.94 -1.93 1.87
N ALA A 151 -6.03 -0.97 1.71
CA ALA A 151 -6.21 0.12 0.74
C ALA A 151 -6.25 -0.40 -0.71
N GLY A 152 -5.48 -1.45 -1.02
CA GLY A 152 -5.53 -2.18 -2.29
C GLY A 152 -6.88 -2.85 -2.53
N VAL A 153 -7.35 -3.67 -1.58
CA VAL A 153 -8.69 -4.32 -1.64
C VAL A 153 -9.79 -3.29 -1.83
N PHE A 154 -9.76 -2.22 -1.03
CA PHE A 154 -10.74 -1.14 -1.13
C PHE A 154 -10.77 -0.53 -2.53
N GLN A 155 -9.59 -0.29 -3.12
CA GLN A 155 -9.50 0.27 -4.45
C GLN A 155 -9.94 -0.70 -5.55
N PHE A 156 -9.65 -2.00 -5.38
CA PHE A 156 -10.14 -3.03 -6.27
C PHE A 156 -11.68 -3.06 -6.31
N VAL A 157 -12.34 -3.06 -5.15
CA VAL A 157 -13.81 -3.04 -5.06
C VAL A 157 -14.36 -1.80 -5.77
N ARG A 158 -13.75 -0.62 -5.59
CA ARG A 158 -14.16 0.60 -6.28
C ARG A 158 -13.88 0.62 -7.78
N LEU A 159 -12.99 -0.22 -8.30
CA LEU A 159 -12.75 -0.33 -9.74
C LEU A 159 -13.73 -1.29 -10.41
N VAL A 160 -14.21 -2.29 -9.66
CA VAL A 160 -15.10 -3.35 -10.18
C VAL A 160 -16.57 -2.98 -10.02
N VAL A 161 -16.94 -2.40 -8.88
CA VAL A 161 -18.35 -2.22 -8.48
C VAL A 161 -18.89 -0.82 -8.79
N ILE A 162 -18.02 0.20 -8.83
CA ILE A 162 -18.39 1.62 -8.93
C ILE A 162 -17.81 2.22 -10.21
#